data_AF-A0A6J8EP48-F1
#
_entry.id   AF-A0A6J8EP48-F1
#
_cell.length_a   1.000
_cell.length_b   1.000
_cell.length_c   1.000
_cell.angle_alpha   90.00
_cell.angle_beta   90.00
_cell.angle_gamma   90.00
#
_symmetry.space_group_name_H-M   'P 1'
#
loop_
_entity.id
_entity.type
_entity.pdbx_description
1 polymer ?
#
loop_
_entity_poly.entity_id
_entity_poly.type
_entity_poly.pdbx_seq_one_letter_code
_entity_poly.pdbx_strand_id
1 'polypeptide(L)'
;MRYFVCSVAHGTTYVRWSRRQCPGNQTELVYSGYIGGGRFNEPGSAPEPVCLLLDPDFVKTSGSDFGRMYGAEFNTDLFGSNSDDQDLPCAVCRVMRASSVIMIPGKNRCYTGWNMEYHGYLAPNKHDDEAAGSFVCIDIQPEYVSGGSSRNSYSKQFYEV
;
A
#
# COMPACT_ATOMS: atom_id res chain seq x y z
N MET A 1 -6.33 -16.24 -6.10
CA MET A 1 -6.45 -15.77 -4.70
C MET A 1 -7.93 -15.51 -4.41
N ARG A 2 -8.43 -15.81 -3.21
CA ARG A 2 -9.77 -15.37 -2.80
C ARG A 2 -9.64 -14.12 -1.94
N TYR A 3 -10.57 -13.18 -2.08
CA TYR A 3 -10.74 -12.06 -1.15
C TYR A 3 -12.13 -12.16 -0.52
N PHE A 4 -12.25 -11.72 0.72
CA PHE A 4 -13.51 -11.66 1.45
C PHE A 4 -13.60 -10.31 2.16
N VAL A 5 -14.84 -9.89 2.44
CA VAL A 5 -15.13 -8.63 3.12
C VAL A 5 -15.68 -8.94 4.49
N CYS A 6 -15.02 -8.41 5.52
CA CYS A 6 -15.44 -8.52 6.92
C CYS A 6 -15.88 -7.16 7.46
N SER A 7 -16.82 -7.15 8.41
CA SER A 7 -17.32 -5.94 9.06
C SER A 7 -17.33 -6.06 10.58
N VAL A 8 -17.23 -4.93 11.27
CA VAL A 8 -17.34 -4.80 12.73
C VAL A 8 -18.15 -3.54 13.05
N ALA A 9 -18.83 -3.51 14.20
CA ALA A 9 -19.88 -2.51 14.51
C ALA A 9 -19.40 -1.05 14.63
N HIS A 10 -18.11 -0.79 14.86
CA HIS A 10 -17.58 0.55 15.11
C HIS A 10 -16.22 0.76 14.48
N GLY A 11 -15.82 2.02 14.33
CA GLY A 11 -14.51 2.40 13.80
C GLY A 11 -14.46 2.37 12.27
N THR A 12 -13.35 2.85 11.74
CA THR A 12 -13.07 2.89 10.30
C THR A 12 -11.68 2.37 10.04
N THR A 13 -11.45 1.82 8.86
CA THR A 13 -10.15 1.25 8.47
C THR A 13 -9.42 2.14 7.48
N TYR A 14 -8.09 2.14 7.55
CA TYR A 14 -7.22 2.67 6.51
C TYR A 14 -6.01 1.74 6.32
N VAL A 15 -5.35 1.84 5.17
CA VAL A 15 -4.07 1.16 4.94
C VAL A 15 -2.95 2.16 5.22
N ARG A 16 -2.01 1.76 6.06
CA ARG A 16 -0.74 2.46 6.26
C ARG A 16 0.31 1.82 5.36
N TRP A 17 0.72 2.54 4.33
CA TRP A 17 1.64 2.05 3.31
C TRP A 17 3.10 2.19 3.76
N SER A 18 3.93 1.19 3.43
CA SER A 18 5.34 1.08 3.84
C SER A 18 5.57 0.98 5.34
N ARG A 19 4.64 0.39 6.11
CA ARG A 19 4.81 0.11 7.55
C ARG A 19 4.14 -1.21 7.92
N ARG A 20 4.67 -1.91 8.93
CA ARG A 20 4.08 -3.15 9.45
C ARG A 20 3.14 -2.95 10.64
N GLN A 21 3.09 -1.75 11.21
CA GLN A 21 2.36 -1.46 12.44
C GLN A 21 1.48 -0.23 12.32
N CYS A 22 0.38 -0.23 13.07
CA CYS A 22 -0.50 0.92 13.21
C CYS A 22 0.06 1.91 14.25
N PRO A 23 -0.16 3.22 14.07
CA PRO A 23 0.36 4.26 14.95
C PRO A 23 -0.55 4.51 16.16
N GLY A 24 0.06 4.81 17.31
CA GLY A 24 -0.62 5.28 18.50
C GLY A 24 -1.55 4.25 19.17
N ASN A 25 -2.16 4.66 20.27
CA ASN A 25 -2.96 3.76 21.13
C ASN A 25 -4.45 3.69 20.74
N GLN A 26 -4.88 4.48 19.76
CA GLN A 26 -6.29 4.54 19.32
C GLN A 26 -6.56 3.69 18.07
N THR A 27 -5.51 3.09 17.52
CA THR A 27 -5.58 2.19 16.38
C THR A 27 -5.28 0.77 16.81
N GLU A 28 -5.85 -0.19 16.10
CA GLU A 28 -5.53 -1.61 16.21
C GLU A 28 -5.04 -2.13 14.86
N LEU A 29 -4.06 -3.03 14.90
CA LEU A 29 -3.61 -3.75 13.72
C LEU A 29 -4.62 -4.85 13.39
N VAL A 30 -5.25 -4.76 12.22
CA VAL A 30 -6.11 -5.82 11.70
C VAL A 30 -5.24 -6.93 11.11
N TYR A 31 -4.34 -6.57 10.21
CA TYR A 31 -3.28 -7.45 9.71
C TYR A 31 -2.14 -6.63 9.09
N SER A 32 -0.96 -7.25 8.99
CA SER A 32 0.18 -6.74 8.23
C SER A 32 0.46 -7.61 7.01
N GLY A 33 1.17 -7.05 6.04
CA GLY A 33 1.29 -7.65 4.73
C GLY A 33 2.33 -7.00 3.83
N TYR A 34 2.23 -7.31 2.54
CA TYR A 34 3.02 -6.71 1.46
C TYR A 34 2.13 -5.91 0.54
N ILE A 35 2.64 -4.81 0.00
CA ILE A 35 1.93 -4.08 -1.04
C ILE A 35 1.92 -4.93 -2.31
N GLY A 36 0.74 -5.14 -2.87
CA GLY A 36 0.55 -5.79 -4.16
C GLY A 36 -0.17 -4.88 -5.13
N GLY A 37 0.10 -5.04 -6.41
CA GLY A 37 -0.54 -4.26 -7.46
C GLY A 37 -0.32 -4.85 -8.85
N GLY A 38 -0.75 -4.10 -9.85
CA GLY A 38 -0.47 -4.42 -11.24
C GLY A 38 0.93 -3.98 -11.67
N ARG A 39 1.42 -4.61 -12.73
CA ARG A 39 2.72 -4.30 -13.33
C ARG A 39 2.65 -3.02 -14.14
N PHE A 40 3.69 -2.18 -14.00
CA PHE A 40 3.74 -0.82 -14.55
C PHE A 40 3.59 -0.72 -16.09
N ASN A 41 3.97 -1.75 -16.84
CA ASN A 41 3.86 -1.79 -18.31
C ASN A 41 2.75 -2.72 -18.82
N GLU A 42 1.74 -2.99 -18.00
CA GLU A 42 0.56 -3.78 -18.41
C GLU A 42 -0.68 -2.87 -18.34
N PRO A 43 -1.21 -2.36 -19.47
CA PRO A 43 -2.36 -1.44 -19.50
C PRO A 43 -3.65 -1.99 -18.86
N GLY A 44 -3.79 -3.32 -18.80
CA GLY A 44 -4.92 -4.00 -18.15
C GLY A 44 -4.77 -4.15 -16.63
N SER A 45 -3.65 -3.67 -16.04
CA SER A 45 -3.39 -3.71 -14.61
C SER A 45 -4.37 -2.85 -13.82
N ALA A 46 -4.75 -3.33 -12.64
CA ALA A 46 -5.51 -2.53 -11.69
C ALA A 46 -4.66 -1.34 -11.18
N PRO A 47 -5.21 -0.11 -11.19
CA PRO A 47 -4.49 1.06 -10.69
C PRO A 47 -4.27 1.01 -9.19
N GLU A 48 -5.28 0.58 -8.43
CA GLU A 48 -5.24 0.61 -6.96
C GLU A 48 -4.35 -0.52 -6.40
N PRO A 49 -3.39 -0.19 -5.52
CA PRO A 49 -2.66 -1.21 -4.78
C PRO A 49 -3.52 -1.78 -3.65
N VAL A 50 -3.18 -3.00 -3.25
CA VAL A 50 -3.83 -3.74 -2.14
C VAL A 50 -2.78 -4.18 -1.12
N CYS A 51 -3.21 -4.34 0.14
CA CYS A 51 -2.37 -4.91 1.18
C CYS A 51 -2.59 -6.43 1.26
N LEU A 52 -1.64 -7.20 0.74
CA LEU A 52 -1.70 -8.66 0.65
C LEU A 52 -1.26 -9.31 1.97
N LEU A 53 -1.99 -10.34 2.41
CA LEU A 53 -1.60 -11.12 3.58
C LEU A 53 -0.26 -11.84 3.35
N LEU A 54 0.49 -12.02 4.44
CA LEU A 54 1.74 -12.79 4.45
C LEU A 54 1.52 -14.29 4.17
N ASP A 55 0.36 -14.82 4.54
CA ASP A 55 -0.02 -16.23 4.38
C ASP A 55 -1.38 -16.34 3.69
N PRO A 56 -1.42 -16.28 2.34
CA PRO A 56 -2.68 -16.29 1.60
C PRO A 56 -3.16 -17.70 1.26
N ASP A 57 -4.48 -17.90 1.36
CA ASP A 57 -5.12 -19.12 0.85
C ASP A 57 -5.12 -19.14 -0.69
N PHE A 58 -4.23 -19.94 -1.27
CA PHE A 58 -4.18 -20.14 -2.72
C PHE A 58 -5.21 -21.15 -3.19
N VAL A 59 -6.18 -20.65 -3.96
CA VAL A 59 -7.10 -21.50 -4.73
C VAL A 59 -6.61 -21.56 -6.17
N LYS A 60 -6.31 -22.76 -6.64
CA LYS A 60 -5.96 -23.01 -8.04
C LYS A 60 -7.18 -22.78 -8.92
N THR A 61 -7.04 -21.91 -9.91
CA THR A 61 -8.02 -21.69 -10.97
C THR A 61 -7.56 -22.37 -12.25
N SER A 62 -8.48 -22.97 -13.00
CA SER A 62 -8.23 -23.54 -14.33
C SER A 62 -8.82 -22.61 -15.41
N GLY A 63 -8.09 -22.43 -16.52
CA GLY A 63 -8.50 -21.57 -17.62
C GLY A 63 -7.30 -20.92 -18.33
N SER A 64 -7.53 -20.37 -19.53
CA SER A 64 -6.53 -19.63 -20.30
C SER A 64 -6.54 -18.13 -20.00
N ASP A 65 -7.63 -17.61 -19.42
CA ASP A 65 -7.79 -16.20 -19.09
C ASP A 65 -7.45 -15.98 -17.62
N PHE A 66 -6.52 -15.05 -17.35
CA PHE A 66 -6.07 -14.76 -15.99
C PHE A 66 -5.67 -13.29 -15.84
N GLY A 67 -5.97 -12.74 -14.66
CA GLY A 67 -5.36 -11.50 -14.20
C GLY A 67 -4.01 -11.77 -13.54
N ARG A 68 -3.16 -10.75 -13.47
CA ARG A 68 -1.84 -10.83 -12.81
C ARG A 68 -1.79 -9.89 -11.61
N MET A 69 -1.02 -10.28 -10.62
CA MET A 69 -0.76 -9.52 -9.41
C MET A 69 0.71 -9.66 -9.09
N TYR A 70 1.34 -8.54 -8.81
CA TYR A 70 2.77 -8.41 -8.53
C TYR A 70 2.94 -7.80 -7.14
N GLY A 71 4.14 -7.92 -6.57
CA GLY A 71 4.55 -7.10 -5.43
C GLY A 71 4.61 -5.61 -5.80
N ALA A 72 5.07 -4.80 -4.86
CA ALA A 72 5.42 -3.43 -5.14
C ALA A 72 6.80 -3.12 -4.59
N GLU A 73 7.57 -2.37 -5.38
CA GLU A 73 8.93 -1.96 -5.06
C GLU A 73 9.05 -0.43 -5.17
N PHE A 74 9.93 0.17 -4.37
CA PHE A 74 10.46 1.47 -4.75
C PHE A 74 11.55 1.26 -5.82
N ASN A 75 11.53 2.08 -6.85
CA ASN A 75 12.54 2.09 -7.92
C ASN A 75 13.27 3.44 -7.93
N THR A 76 13.53 3.93 -6.72
CA THR A 76 14.14 5.23 -6.42
C THR A 76 14.63 5.27 -4.97
N ASP A 77 15.69 6.04 -4.71
CA ASP A 77 16.21 6.34 -3.36
C ASP A 77 15.51 7.53 -2.67
N LEU A 78 14.45 8.07 -3.29
CA LEU A 78 13.73 9.25 -2.78
C LEU A 78 12.97 8.98 -1.47
N PHE A 79 12.67 7.72 -1.16
CA PHE A 79 12.01 7.33 0.10
C PHE A 79 12.99 6.98 1.23
N GLY A 80 14.30 7.03 0.96
CA GLY A 80 15.36 6.78 1.93
C GLY A 80 16.59 6.13 1.29
N SER A 81 17.72 6.14 1.98
CA SER A 81 18.94 5.52 1.45
C SER A 81 18.77 4.01 1.26
N ASN A 82 19.06 3.50 0.06
CA ASN A 82 18.87 2.11 -0.35
C ASN A 82 17.41 1.66 -0.36
N SER A 83 16.47 2.57 -0.66
CA SER A 83 15.08 2.18 -0.88
C SER A 83 14.87 1.52 -2.24
N ASP A 84 15.82 1.66 -3.17
CA ASP A 84 15.77 1.03 -4.48
C ASP A 84 15.65 -0.51 -4.41
N ASP A 85 14.81 -1.07 -5.29
CA ASP A 85 14.45 -2.49 -5.37
C ASP A 85 13.95 -3.11 -4.05
N GLN A 86 13.46 -2.29 -3.11
CA GLN A 86 12.91 -2.79 -1.85
C GLN A 86 11.41 -3.07 -1.93
N ASP A 87 11.03 -4.29 -1.59
CA ASP A 87 9.63 -4.67 -1.37
C ASP A 87 9.04 -3.90 -0.18
N LEU A 88 7.78 -3.51 -0.32
CA LEU A 88 7.11 -2.61 0.61
C LEU A 88 6.12 -3.36 1.52
N PRO A 89 6.22 -3.22 2.84
CA PRO A 89 5.21 -3.73 3.74
C PRO A 89 3.97 -2.82 3.78
N CYS A 90 2.88 -3.35 4.32
CA CYS A 90 1.69 -2.57 4.63
C CYS A 90 1.04 -3.05 5.92
N ALA A 91 0.22 -2.18 6.52
CA ALA A 91 -0.59 -2.48 7.68
C ALA A 91 -2.02 -2.00 7.45
N VAL A 92 -2.99 -2.87 7.62
CA VAL A 92 -4.40 -2.48 7.68
C VAL A 92 -4.75 -2.15 9.13
N CYS A 93 -5.13 -0.90 9.34
CA CYS A 93 -5.36 -0.33 10.66
C CYS A 93 -6.83 0.00 10.84
N ARG A 94 -7.38 -0.31 12.01
CA ARG A 94 -8.71 0.14 12.42
C ARG A 94 -8.58 1.22 13.49
N VAL A 95 -9.19 2.38 13.25
CA VAL A 95 -9.29 3.47 14.22
C VAL A 95 -10.59 3.27 14.99
N MET A 96 -10.50 2.98 16.29
CA MET A 96 -11.68 2.56 17.07
C MET A 96 -12.73 3.66 17.24
N ARG A 97 -12.30 4.92 17.33
CA ARG A 97 -13.16 6.07 17.68
C ARG A 97 -13.52 6.98 16.51
N ALA A 98 -12.94 6.76 15.33
CA ALA A 98 -13.25 7.53 14.14
C ALA A 98 -14.37 6.86 13.32
N SER A 99 -15.25 7.66 12.73
CA SER A 99 -16.29 7.20 11.79
C SER A 99 -15.86 7.36 10.33
N SER A 100 -14.79 8.11 10.06
CA SER A 100 -14.28 8.36 8.71
C SER A 100 -12.79 8.65 8.73
N VAL A 101 -12.12 8.25 7.66
CA VAL A 101 -10.71 8.57 7.35
C VAL A 101 -10.64 9.15 5.95
N ILE A 102 -9.75 10.12 5.74
CA ILE A 102 -9.52 10.74 4.44
C ILE A 102 -8.03 10.97 4.24
N MET A 103 -7.58 10.86 3.00
CA MET A 103 -6.29 11.38 2.57
C MET A 103 -6.46 12.85 2.17
N ILE A 104 -5.63 13.74 2.71
CA ILE A 104 -5.61 15.16 2.35
C ILE A 104 -4.27 15.47 1.67
N PRO A 105 -4.16 15.39 0.33
CA PRO A 105 -2.92 15.75 -0.36
C PRO A 105 -2.65 17.25 -0.24
N GLY A 106 -1.37 17.64 -0.10
CA GLY A 106 -0.94 19.05 -0.06
C GLY A 106 -1.10 19.76 1.29
N LYS A 107 -1.41 19.04 2.38
CA LYS A 107 -1.44 19.58 3.76
C LYS A 107 -0.58 18.72 4.67
N ASN A 108 0.14 19.36 5.59
CA ASN A 108 0.89 18.70 6.66
C ASN A 108 0.15 18.72 8.02
N ARG A 109 -1.12 19.13 8.03
CA ARG A 109 -1.97 19.21 9.22
C ARG A 109 -3.43 18.96 8.85
N CYS A 110 -4.16 18.36 9.78
CA CYS A 110 -5.59 18.11 9.65
C CYS A 110 -6.42 19.38 9.81
N TYR A 111 -7.63 19.39 9.25
CA TYR A 111 -8.62 20.45 9.53
C TYR A 111 -9.10 20.36 10.99
N THR A 112 -9.66 21.45 11.51
CA THR A 112 -10.26 21.45 12.86
C THR A 112 -11.29 20.31 12.98
N GLY A 113 -11.19 19.54 14.06
CA GLY A 113 -12.04 18.36 14.31
C GLY A 113 -11.54 17.04 13.71
N TRP A 114 -10.47 17.07 12.91
CA TRP A 114 -9.83 15.87 12.37
C TRP A 114 -8.54 15.56 13.11
N ASN A 115 -8.30 14.27 13.39
CA ASN A 115 -7.06 13.79 13.96
C ASN A 115 -6.15 13.20 12.87
N MET A 116 -4.84 13.34 13.06
CA MET A 116 -3.86 12.76 12.16
C MET A 116 -3.60 11.31 12.53
N GLU A 117 -3.96 10.38 11.65
CA GLU A 117 -3.65 8.97 11.84
C GLU A 117 -2.20 8.67 11.42
N TYR A 118 -1.77 9.14 10.24
CA TYR A 118 -0.37 9.14 9.82
C TYR A 118 -0.13 10.18 8.72
N HIS A 119 1.12 10.44 8.37
CA HIS A 119 1.50 11.33 7.27
C HIS A 119 2.76 10.83 6.56
N GLY A 120 3.02 11.36 5.37
CA GLY A 120 4.21 11.08 4.60
C GLY A 120 4.13 11.63 3.18
N TYR A 121 4.68 10.90 2.23
CA TYR A 121 4.89 11.34 0.86
C TYR A 121 3.74 10.90 -0.04
N LEU A 122 3.29 11.81 -0.92
CA LEU A 122 2.36 11.47 -2.00
C LEU A 122 3.14 10.70 -3.06
N ALA A 123 2.70 9.48 -3.36
CA ALA A 123 3.41 8.61 -4.30
C ALA A 123 2.49 8.09 -5.42
N PRO A 124 2.64 8.60 -6.66
CA PRO A 124 2.08 8.00 -7.87
C PRO A 124 3.00 6.94 -8.49
N ASN A 125 2.57 6.39 -9.62
CA ASN A 125 3.41 5.64 -10.56
C ASN A 125 4.30 6.59 -11.40
N LYS A 126 5.16 6.04 -12.25
CA LYS A 126 6.03 6.84 -13.13
C LYS A 126 5.20 7.52 -14.21
N HIS A 127 5.60 8.71 -14.63
CA HIS A 127 4.88 9.51 -15.62
C HIS A 127 4.78 8.86 -17.02
N ASP A 128 5.66 7.92 -17.35
CA ASP A 128 5.75 7.20 -18.62
C ASP A 128 5.36 5.71 -18.50
N ASP A 129 4.77 5.30 -17.38
CA ASP A 129 4.20 3.95 -17.22
C ASP A 129 2.95 3.76 -18.08
N GLU A 130 2.78 2.57 -18.66
CA GLU A 130 1.60 2.25 -19.48
C GLU A 130 0.37 1.90 -18.63
N ALA A 131 0.57 1.34 -17.44
CA ALA A 131 -0.49 1.02 -16.50
C ALA A 131 -1.03 2.27 -15.80
N ALA A 132 -2.33 2.25 -15.49
CA ALA A 132 -2.95 3.33 -14.75
C ALA A 132 -2.37 3.48 -13.33
N GLY A 133 -2.22 4.74 -12.93
CA GLY A 133 -1.68 5.15 -11.63
C GLY A 133 -2.70 5.21 -10.50
N SER A 134 -2.20 5.19 -9.27
CA SER A 134 -2.96 5.58 -8.08
C SER A 134 -2.09 6.45 -7.20
N PHE A 135 -2.72 7.38 -6.47
CA PHE A 135 -2.04 8.20 -5.48
C PHE A 135 -2.15 7.54 -4.11
N VAL A 136 -1.01 7.17 -3.54
CA VAL A 136 -0.94 6.66 -2.16
C VAL A 136 -0.12 7.59 -1.27
N CYS A 137 -0.38 7.54 0.04
CA CYS A 137 0.44 8.20 1.05
C CYS A 137 1.39 7.17 1.66
N ILE A 138 2.66 7.20 1.24
CA ILE A 138 3.75 6.40 1.82
C ILE A 138 4.14 7.03 3.15
N ASP A 139 4.26 6.24 4.22
CA ASP A 139 4.63 6.75 5.54
C ASP A 139 5.95 7.54 5.52
N ILE A 140 6.04 8.60 6.34
CA ILE A 140 7.23 9.47 6.41
C ILE A 140 8.51 8.73 6.82
N GLN A 141 8.38 7.60 7.53
CA GLN A 141 9.48 6.73 7.92
C GLN A 141 9.22 5.32 7.35
N PRO A 142 9.39 5.13 6.03
CA PRO A 142 9.05 3.87 5.39
C PRO A 142 9.96 2.75 5.91
N GLU A 143 9.33 1.60 6.15
CA GLU A 143 10.00 0.32 6.38
C GLU A 143 10.12 -0.44 5.05
N TYR A 144 11.12 -1.32 4.98
CA TYR A 144 11.38 -2.21 3.86
C TYR A 144 11.33 -3.67 4.30
N VAL A 145 11.05 -4.57 3.36
CA VAL A 145 11.10 -6.02 3.61
C VAL A 145 12.53 -6.50 3.38
N SER A 146 13.21 -6.86 4.47
CA SER A 146 14.55 -7.44 4.42
C SER A 146 14.54 -8.77 3.66
N GLY A 147 15.32 -8.86 2.58
CA GLY A 147 15.41 -10.07 1.75
C GLY A 147 14.38 -10.16 0.62
N GLY A 148 13.65 -9.08 0.35
CA GLY A 148 12.92 -8.91 -0.91
C GLY A 148 13.86 -9.06 -2.11
N SER A 149 13.32 -9.40 -3.28
CA SER A 149 14.16 -9.64 -4.46
C SER A 149 14.98 -8.38 -4.78
N SER A 150 16.32 -8.47 -4.65
CA SER A 150 17.29 -7.45 -5.07
C SER A 150 17.39 -7.33 -6.60
N ARG A 151 16.26 -7.54 -7.28
CA ARG A 151 16.10 -7.57 -8.73
C ARG A 151 14.79 -6.86 -9.00
N ASN A 152 14.87 -5.73 -9.71
CA ASN A 152 13.73 -5.11 -10.38
C ASN A 152 12.79 -6.18 -10.95
N SER A 153 11.66 -6.33 -10.30
CA SER A 153 10.74 -7.43 -10.52
C SER A 153 9.65 -7.09 -11.53
N TYR A 154 9.81 -5.95 -12.21
CA TYR A 154 8.79 -5.33 -13.06
C TYR A 154 7.43 -5.31 -12.38
N SER A 155 7.39 -4.72 -11.19
CA SER A 155 6.27 -4.82 -10.27
C SER A 155 5.44 -3.52 -10.26
N LYS A 156 4.59 -3.31 -9.24
CA LYS A 156 3.94 -2.03 -9.01
C LYS A 156 4.98 -1.05 -8.47
N GLN A 157 5.15 0.10 -9.12
CA GLN A 157 6.17 1.08 -8.74
C GLN A 157 5.55 2.35 -8.17
N PHE A 158 6.27 2.95 -7.21
CA PHE A 158 5.90 4.22 -6.58
C PHE A 158 7.06 5.22 -6.67
N TYR A 159 6.72 6.47 -6.98
CA TYR A 159 7.64 7.60 -7.14
C TYR A 159 7.17 8.77 -6.29
N GLU A 160 8.07 9.61 -5.79
CA GLU A 160 7.69 10.85 -5.10
C GLU A 160 7.24 11.92 -6.12
N VAL A 161 6.27 12.76 -5.73
CA VAL A 161 5.80 13.93 -6.52
C VAL A 161 6.71 15.13 -6.33
#